data_AF-A0A6H9G685-F1
#
_entry.id   AF-A0A6H9G685-F1
#
_cell.length_a   1.000
_cell.length_b   1.000
_cell.length_c   1.000
_cell.angle_alpha   90.00
_cell.angle_beta   90.00
_cell.angle_gamma   90.00
#
_symmetry.space_group_name_H-M   'P 1'
#
loop_
_entity.id
_entity.type
_entity.pdbx_description
1 polymer ?
#
loop_
_entity_poly.entity_id
_entity_poly.type
_entity_poly.pdbx_seq_one_letter_code
_entity_poly.pdbx_strand_id
1 'polypeptide(L)'
;MKNPSLQCFGECQPIPCQWTELGIRRYGFHGTSHQYCSQRAAELLGKPLESLKMVICHLGNGASLSAVKGGKSIDTTMGFTPLEGLMMGTRSGTINPVILIYLEREYQYNPDILKILLHKESGLKEI
;
A
#
# COMPACT_ATOMS: atom_id res chain seq x y z
N MET A 1 9.64 -28.97 6.91
CA MET A 1 9.32 -27.88 7.86
C MET A 1 10.47 -26.88 7.85
N LYS A 2 10.37 -25.79 7.09
CA LYS A 2 11.41 -24.73 7.04
C LYS A 2 11.09 -23.68 8.12
N ASN A 3 12.12 -23.24 8.82
CA ASN A 3 12.10 -22.33 9.95
C ASN A 3 11.48 -20.95 9.58
N PRO A 4 10.36 -20.52 10.20
CA PRO A 4 9.69 -19.24 9.88
C PRO A 4 10.34 -18.07 10.66
N SER A 5 11.67 -18.01 10.69
CA SER A 5 12.38 -16.94 11.35
C SER A 5 12.23 -15.64 10.54
N LEU A 6 11.46 -14.70 11.09
CA LEU A 6 11.29 -13.30 10.68
C LEU A 6 10.39 -13.07 9.45
N GLN A 7 9.10 -13.38 9.56
CA GLN A 7 8.11 -12.62 8.79
C GLN A 7 8.19 -11.15 9.24
N CYS A 8 8.67 -10.28 8.35
CA CYS A 8 8.61 -8.84 8.55
C CYS A 8 7.13 -8.47 8.68
N PHE A 9 6.67 -8.09 9.87
CA PHE A 9 5.25 -7.86 10.18
C PHE A 9 4.54 -6.91 9.20
N GLY A 10 5.26 -6.00 8.56
CA GLY A 10 4.72 -5.07 7.55
C GLY A 10 4.61 -5.66 6.13
N GLU A 11 5.24 -6.79 5.81
CA GLU A 11 5.25 -7.34 4.45
C GLU A 11 4.24 -8.49 4.24
N CYS A 12 3.84 -9.17 5.32
CA CYS A 12 2.97 -10.35 5.25
C CYS A 12 1.49 -9.96 5.18
N GLN A 13 0.74 -10.58 4.27
CA GLN A 13 -0.72 -10.47 4.22
C GLN A 13 -1.37 -11.70 4.89
N PRO A 14 -2.56 -11.55 5.52
CA PRO A 14 -3.29 -12.67 6.13
C PRO A 14 -4.04 -13.50 5.06
N ILE A 15 -3.28 -14.08 4.14
CA ILE A 15 -3.72 -14.87 2.98
C ILE A 15 -3.08 -16.26 3.01
N PRO A 16 -3.54 -17.24 2.20
CA PRO A 16 -2.92 -18.56 2.17
C PRO A 16 -1.40 -18.50 1.99
N CYS A 17 -0.64 -19.17 2.86
CA CYS A 17 0.82 -19.06 2.89
C CYS A 17 1.50 -19.40 1.56
N GLN A 18 0.92 -20.34 0.79
CA GLN A 18 1.39 -20.70 -0.55
C GLN A 18 1.42 -19.53 -1.54
N TRP A 19 0.63 -18.47 -1.33
CA TRP A 19 0.66 -17.27 -2.18
C TRP A 19 1.92 -16.43 -1.98
N THR A 20 2.48 -16.45 -0.76
CA THR A 20 3.76 -15.81 -0.48
C THR A 20 4.88 -16.45 -1.29
N GLU A 21 4.81 -17.76 -1.56
CA GLU A 21 5.77 -18.47 -2.43
C GLU A 21 5.67 -18.03 -3.90
N LEU A 22 4.51 -17.48 -4.30
CA LEU A 22 4.29 -16.85 -5.61
C LEU A 22 4.71 -15.37 -5.63
N GLY A 23 5.29 -14.85 -4.55
CA GLY A 23 5.67 -13.44 -4.42
C GLY A 23 4.51 -12.50 -4.07
N ILE A 24 3.33 -13.02 -3.69
CA ILE A 24 2.21 -12.18 -3.25
C ILE A 24 2.51 -11.71 -1.82
N ARG A 25 2.84 -10.44 -1.69
CA ARG A 25 3.19 -9.77 -0.44
C ARG A 25 2.96 -8.27 -0.55
N ARG A 26 3.03 -7.54 0.56
CA ARG A 26 3.10 -6.08 0.53
C ARG A 26 4.49 -5.64 0.07
N TYR A 27 4.56 -4.89 -1.03
CA TYR A 27 5.79 -4.27 -1.52
C TYR A 27 5.90 -2.81 -1.10
N GLY A 28 4.80 -2.07 -1.18
CA GLY A 28 4.82 -0.62 -0.97
C GLY A 28 5.38 0.17 -2.14
N PHE A 29 4.96 1.44 -2.27
CA PHE A 29 5.41 2.35 -3.32
C PHE A 29 5.56 3.78 -2.76
N HIS A 30 6.11 4.68 -3.59
CA HIS A 30 6.58 6.00 -3.19
C HIS A 30 7.78 5.98 -2.21
N GLY A 31 8.57 4.89 -2.19
CA GLY A 31 9.67 4.71 -1.26
C GLY A 31 10.71 5.84 -1.26
N THR A 32 11.07 6.36 -2.44
CA THR A 32 11.99 7.50 -2.58
C THR A 32 11.44 8.76 -1.93
N SER A 33 10.13 9.05 -2.12
CA SER A 33 9.49 10.20 -1.47
C SER A 33 9.38 10.01 0.04
N HIS A 34 8.97 8.84 0.50
CA HIS A 34 8.86 8.54 1.94
C HIS A 34 10.22 8.67 2.64
N GLN A 35 11.28 8.13 2.02
CA GLN A 35 12.65 8.26 2.50
C GLN A 35 13.09 9.72 2.57
N TYR A 36 12.95 10.46 1.47
CA TYR A 36 13.32 11.88 1.42
C TYR A 36 12.59 12.71 2.48
N CYS A 37 11.27 12.56 2.59
CA CYS A 37 10.47 13.30 3.57
C CYS A 37 10.86 12.95 5.01
N SER A 38 11.18 11.69 5.30
CA SER A 38 11.63 11.27 6.64
C SER A 38 12.98 11.90 7.02
N GLN A 39 13.93 11.94 6.08
CA GLN A 39 15.24 12.57 6.28
C GLN A 39 15.09 14.08 6.46
N ARG A 40 14.30 14.72 5.59
CA ARG A 40 14.06 16.16 5.66
C ARG A 40 13.35 16.57 6.95
N ALA A 41 12.40 15.78 7.43
CA ALA A 41 11.74 16.03 8.71
C ALA A 41 12.73 15.97 9.89
N ALA A 42 13.67 15.04 9.88
CA ALA A 42 14.70 14.94 10.91
C ALA A 42 15.61 16.18 10.95
N GLU A 43 16.04 16.66 9.79
CA GLU A 43 16.81 17.90 9.64
C GLU A 43 16.04 19.11 10.18
N LEU A 44 14.77 19.28 9.77
CA LEU A 44 13.93 20.40 10.20
C LEU A 44 13.66 20.41 11.71
N LEU A 45 13.59 19.23 12.33
CA LEU A 45 13.40 19.07 13.76
C LEU A 45 14.71 19.18 14.56
N GLY A 46 15.88 19.23 13.90
CA GLY A 46 17.18 19.22 14.54
C GLY A 46 17.43 17.95 15.37
N LYS A 47 16.87 16.81 14.96
CA LYS A 47 16.95 15.54 15.69
C LYS A 47 17.57 14.43 14.82
N PRO A 48 18.34 13.50 15.41
CA PRO A 48 18.81 12.32 14.68
C PRO A 48 17.63 11.49 14.16
N LEU A 49 17.69 11.05 12.90
CA LEU A 49 16.62 10.29 12.25
C LEU A 49 16.29 9.00 13.02
N GLU A 50 17.30 8.38 13.62
CA GLU A 50 17.23 7.14 14.40
C GLU A 50 16.39 7.31 15.67
N SER A 51 16.29 8.53 16.19
CA SER A 51 15.50 8.86 17.39
C SER A 51 14.01 9.07 17.11
N LEU A 52 13.62 9.19 15.84
CA LEU A 52 12.28 9.60 15.44
C LEU A 52 11.35 8.43 15.14
N LYS A 53 10.07 8.64 15.43
CA LYS A 53 8.94 7.81 14.99
C LYS A 53 7.99 8.72 14.25
N MET A 54 7.72 8.43 13.00
CA MET A 54 6.98 9.31 12.09
C MET A 54 5.95 8.53 11.31
N VAL A 55 4.87 9.21 10.95
CA VAL A 55 3.99 8.80 9.85
C VAL A 55 4.24 9.79 8.73
N ILE A 56 4.66 9.30 7.57
CA ILE A 56 4.86 10.12 6.39
C ILE A 56 3.66 9.96 5.47
N CYS A 57 3.07 11.08 5.06
CA CYS A 57 1.89 11.12 4.19
C CYS A 57 2.31 11.65 2.82
N HIS A 58 2.44 10.77 1.83
CA HIS A 58 2.61 11.17 0.44
C HIS A 58 1.22 11.32 -0.18
N LEU A 59 0.75 12.54 -0.39
CA LEU A 59 -0.61 12.84 -0.85
C LEU A 59 -0.57 13.60 -2.19
N GLY A 60 -0.79 12.89 -3.29
CA GLY A 60 -0.95 13.45 -4.63
C GLY A 60 -1.92 12.61 -5.47
N ASN A 61 -1.75 12.61 -6.80
CA ASN A 61 -2.55 11.74 -7.68
C ASN A 61 -2.42 10.25 -7.32
N GLY A 62 -1.29 9.85 -6.73
CA GLY A 62 -1.17 8.66 -5.91
C GLY A 62 -0.97 9.05 -4.45
N ALA A 63 -1.63 8.32 -3.56
CA ALA A 63 -1.56 8.59 -2.13
C ALA A 63 -1.12 7.34 -1.36
N SER A 64 -0.12 7.49 -0.50
CA SER A 64 0.28 6.43 0.42
C SER A 64 0.84 6.99 1.72
N LEU A 65 0.65 6.24 2.81
CA LEU A 65 1.28 6.51 4.09
C LEU A 65 2.37 5.48 4.35
N SER A 66 3.40 5.89 5.10
CA SER A 66 4.36 4.96 5.68
C SER A 66 4.56 5.25 7.16
N ALA A 67 4.65 4.19 7.95
CA ALA A 67 5.12 4.26 9.32
C ALA A 67 6.64 4.09 9.32
N VAL A 68 7.35 5.09 9.83
CA VAL A 68 8.82 5.12 9.86
C VAL A 68 9.30 5.13 11.30
N LYS A 69 10.17 4.18 11.65
CA LYS A 69 10.80 4.08 12.97
C LYS A 69 12.31 4.08 12.80
N GLY A 70 12.97 5.12 13.32
CA GLY A 70 14.41 5.26 13.23
C GLY A 70 14.94 5.26 11.79
N GLY A 71 14.27 5.98 10.90
CA GLY A 71 14.60 6.03 9.46
C GLY A 71 14.22 4.80 8.64
N LYS A 72 13.68 3.74 9.24
CA LYS A 72 13.24 2.54 8.53
C LYS A 72 11.72 2.52 8.40
N SER A 73 11.23 2.28 7.19
CA SER A 73 9.81 1.99 6.95
C SER A 73 9.47 0.64 7.58
N ILE A 74 8.54 0.63 8.52
CA ILE A 74 8.06 -0.58 9.20
C ILE A 74 6.68 -1.03 8.69
N ASP A 75 5.93 -0.13 8.05
CA ASP A 75 4.65 -0.43 7.41
C ASP A 75 4.31 0.63 6.34
N THR A 76 3.45 0.30 5.39
CA THR A 76 2.95 1.24 4.37
C THR A 76 1.58 0.84 3.85
N THR A 77 0.77 1.82 3.45
CA THR A 77 -0.61 1.55 3.02
C THR A 77 -0.70 0.86 1.66
N MET A 78 0.26 1.09 0.76
CA MET A 78 0.24 0.43 -0.55
C MET A 78 0.73 -1.01 -0.44
N GLY A 79 0.19 -1.85 -1.31
CA GLY A 79 0.14 -3.29 -1.17
C GLY A 79 1.08 -4.06 -2.08
N PHE A 80 0.55 -5.16 -2.60
CA PHE A 80 1.09 -5.86 -3.76
C PHE A 80 1.19 -4.94 -4.99
N THR A 81 0.23 -4.02 -5.13
CA THR A 81 0.21 -2.99 -6.19
C THR A 81 -0.05 -1.60 -5.61
N PRO A 82 0.12 -0.52 -6.40
CA PRO A 82 -0.22 0.84 -5.98
C PRO A 82 -1.73 1.11 -5.84
N LEU A 83 -2.59 0.09 -5.95
CA LEU A 83 -4.04 0.26 -5.78
C LEU A 83 -4.45 0.20 -4.31
N GLU A 84 -3.83 -0.66 -3.51
CA GLU A 84 -4.17 -0.83 -2.10
C GLU A 84 -3.87 0.43 -1.28
N GLY A 85 -4.67 0.67 -0.24
CA GLY A 85 -4.46 1.73 0.74
C GLY A 85 -5.51 2.83 0.60
N LEU A 86 -5.04 4.07 0.51
CA LEU A 86 -5.91 5.23 0.43
C LEU A 86 -6.67 5.28 -0.90
N MET A 87 -7.87 5.87 -0.87
CA MET A 87 -8.46 6.42 -2.10
C MET A 87 -7.54 7.49 -2.70
N MET A 88 -7.55 7.63 -4.02
CA MET A 88 -6.67 8.57 -4.74
C MET A 88 -7.47 9.31 -5.81
N GLY A 89 -6.80 10.02 -6.74
CA GLY A 89 -7.49 10.80 -7.76
C GLY A 89 -8.45 9.97 -8.63
N THR A 90 -7.94 8.89 -9.22
CA THR A 90 -8.74 7.98 -10.08
C THR A 90 -8.75 6.52 -9.59
N ARG A 91 -8.09 6.23 -8.47
CA ARG A 91 -7.96 4.88 -7.91
C ARG A 91 -8.86 4.73 -6.70
N SER A 92 -9.51 3.58 -6.60
CA SER A 92 -10.44 3.26 -5.50
C SER A 92 -9.74 3.22 -4.14
N GLY A 93 -8.49 2.76 -4.08
CA GLY A 93 -7.87 2.40 -2.82
C GLY A 93 -8.29 0.98 -2.41
N THR A 94 -8.20 0.69 -1.11
CA THR A 94 -8.70 -0.58 -0.56
C THR A 94 -10.22 -0.61 -0.61
N ILE A 95 -10.77 -1.65 -1.24
CA ILE A 95 -12.20 -2.00 -1.19
C ILE A 95 -12.36 -3.47 -0.78
N ASN A 96 -13.58 -3.87 -0.45
CA ASN A 96 -13.87 -5.28 -0.16
C ASN A 96 -13.64 -6.14 -1.42
N PRO A 97 -12.72 -7.13 -1.40
CA PRO A 97 -12.42 -7.95 -2.58
C PRO A 97 -13.61 -8.80 -3.05
N VAL A 98 -14.57 -9.10 -2.17
CA VAL A 98 -15.79 -9.87 -2.52
C VAL A 98 -16.67 -9.10 -3.51
N ILE A 99 -16.59 -7.77 -3.57
CA ILE A 99 -17.31 -6.95 -4.57
C ILE A 99 -16.88 -7.35 -5.99
N LEU A 100 -15.60 -7.64 -6.21
CA LEU A 100 -15.09 -8.03 -7.53
C LEU A 100 -15.68 -9.37 -7.98
N ILE A 101 -15.76 -10.33 -7.05
CA ILE A 101 -16.37 -11.65 -7.29
C ILE A 101 -17.87 -11.50 -7.58
N TYR A 102 -18.57 -10.62 -6.86
CA TYR A 102 -19.98 -10.33 -7.09
C TYR A 102 -20.24 -9.71 -8.47
N LEU A 103 -19.46 -8.69 -8.86
CA LEU A 103 -19.59 -8.04 -10.16
C LEU A 103 -19.29 -9.00 -11.33
N GLU A 104 -18.29 -9.86 -11.17
CA GLU A 104 -17.98 -10.88 -12.17
C GLU A 104 -19.14 -11.88 -12.33
N ARG A 105 -19.74 -12.35 -11.23
CA ARG A 105 -20.79 -13.38 -11.28
C ARG A 105 -22.15 -12.84 -11.70
N GLU A 106 -22.58 -11.74 -11.10
CA GLU A 106 -23.94 -11.22 -11.29
C GLU A 106 -24.05 -10.28 -12.50
N TYR A 107 -22.97 -9.59 -12.84
CA TYR A 107 -22.96 -8.59 -13.92
C TYR A 107 -22.02 -8.95 -15.07
N GLN A 108 -21.37 -10.12 -15.03
CA GLN A 108 -20.47 -10.60 -16.08
C GLN A 108 -19.29 -9.65 -16.37
N TYR A 109 -18.85 -8.90 -15.37
CA TYR A 109 -17.68 -8.04 -15.52
C TYR A 109 -16.42 -8.91 -15.65
N ASN A 110 -15.61 -8.66 -16.67
CA ASN A 110 -14.35 -9.35 -16.82
C ASN A 110 -13.21 -8.64 -16.04
N PRO A 111 -12.07 -9.33 -15.80
CA PRO A 111 -10.95 -8.76 -15.04
C PRO A 111 -10.37 -7.47 -15.62
N ASP A 112 -10.37 -7.29 -16.95
CA ASP A 112 -9.84 -6.08 -17.59
C ASP A 112 -10.73 -4.86 -17.33
N ILE A 113 -12.05 -5.05 -17.39
CA ILE A 113 -13.03 -4.01 -17.03
C ILE A 113 -12.88 -3.64 -15.55
N LEU A 114 -12.84 -4.63 -14.65
CA LEU A 114 -12.68 -4.39 -13.22
C LEU A 114 -11.39 -3.61 -12.92
N LYS A 115 -10.29 -3.95 -13.59
CA LYS A 115 -9.02 -3.23 -13.48
C LYS A 115 -9.14 -1.77 -13.92
N ILE A 116 -9.81 -1.50 -15.05
CA ILE A 116 -10.03 -0.11 -15.52
C ILE A 116 -10.84 0.66 -14.49
N LEU A 117 -11.95 0.09 -14.02
CA LEU A 117 -12.82 0.73 -13.04
C LEU A 117 -12.04 1.11 -11.78
N LEU A 118 -11.33 0.16 -11.19
CA LEU A 118 -10.56 0.39 -9.96
C LEU A 118 -9.41 1.39 -10.12
N HIS A 119 -8.81 1.52 -11.31
CA HIS A 119 -7.64 2.37 -11.54
C HIS A 119 -7.93 3.74 -12.15
N LYS A 120 -9.05 3.90 -12.87
CA LYS A 120 -9.34 5.05 -13.72
C LYS A 120 -10.73 5.66 -13.50
N GLU A 121 -11.69 4.86 -13.06
CA GLU A 121 -13.10 5.26 -12.87
C GLU A 121 -13.50 5.02 -11.40
N SER A 122 -12.70 5.57 -10.49
CA SER A 122 -12.85 5.40 -9.04
C SER A 122 -12.15 6.54 -8.29
N GLY A 123 -12.19 6.51 -6.96
CA GLY A 123 -11.52 7.49 -6.13
C GLY A 123 -12.23 8.84 -6.15
N LEU A 124 -11.49 9.94 -6.05
CA LEU A 124 -12.05 11.28 -5.99
C LEU A 124 -12.80 11.68 -7.25
N LYS A 125 -12.50 11.06 -8.40
CA LYS A 125 -13.24 11.31 -9.65
C LYS A 125 -14.75 11.02 -9.54
N GLU A 126 -15.14 10.09 -8.67
CA GLU A 126 -16.52 9.57 -8.57
C GLU A 126 -17.25 10.07 -7.30
N ILE A 127 -16.69 11.05 -6.58
CA ILE A 127 -17.24 11.64 -5.34
C ILE A 127 -17.19 13.15 -5.42
#